data_AF-A0A1F4QR98-F1
#
_entry.id   AF-A0A1F4QR98-F1
#
_cell.length_a   1.000
_cell.length_b   1.000
_cell.length_c   1.000
_cell.angle_alpha   90.00
_cell.angle_beta   90.00
_cell.angle_gamma   90.00
#
_symmetry.space_group_name_H-M   'P 1'
#
loop_
_entity.id
_entity.type
_entity.pdbx_description
1 polymer ?
#
loop_
_entity_poly.entity_id
_entity_poly.type
_entity_poly.pdbx_seq_one_letter_code
_entity_poly.pdbx_strand_id
1 'polypeptide(L)'
;MSRVYRIEDGRAVRERQRALPKGIVAEVWPDVFEPGTFWISEATKRLLDGAGAPLTPSAVVEGSRIPIYFPEEAREPASLPSEDSLRVRVLAGHGIAVTWYGTPRHAGGRPLPEPTSPEDAFFTLIKMGSRGNHVWRLFRTRDEAVEFMARSFPQDAEARTWAESLVVARYSELLSPGSV
;
A
#
# COMPACT_ATOMS: atom_id res chain seq x y z
N MET A 1 13.15 -5.80 -9.25
CA MET A 1 11.72 -5.48 -9.02
C MET A 1 11.40 -5.77 -7.57
N SER A 2 10.72 -4.87 -6.86
CA SER A 2 10.41 -5.09 -5.43
C SER A 2 9.30 -6.13 -5.28
N ARG A 3 9.37 -6.91 -4.20
CA ARG A 3 8.38 -7.92 -3.82
C ARG A 3 7.73 -7.56 -2.48
N VAL A 4 6.49 -7.97 -2.32
CA VAL A 4 5.74 -7.86 -1.07
C VAL A 4 5.36 -9.26 -0.60
N TYR A 5 5.54 -9.52 0.70
CA TYR A 5 5.42 -10.85 1.28
C TYR A 5 4.31 -10.87 2.32
N ARG A 6 3.46 -11.89 2.26
CA ARG A 6 2.48 -12.22 3.30
C ARG A 6 3.11 -13.23 4.26
N ILE A 7 3.08 -12.94 5.56
CA ILE A 7 3.59 -13.80 6.63
C ILE A 7 2.45 -14.08 7.61
N GLU A 8 2.13 -15.36 7.84
CA GLU A 8 1.05 -15.77 8.76
C GLU A 8 1.54 -15.97 10.20
N ASP A 9 2.85 -16.15 10.41
CA ASP A 9 3.42 -16.23 11.76
C ASP A 9 3.70 -14.83 12.33
N GLY A 10 2.63 -14.18 12.78
CA GLY A 10 2.69 -12.86 13.38
C GLY A 10 3.58 -12.77 14.62
N ARG A 11 3.68 -13.86 15.39
CA ARG A 11 4.53 -13.92 16.58
C ARG A 11 5.99 -13.83 16.18
N ALA A 12 6.41 -14.64 15.21
CA ALA A 12 7.76 -14.63 14.67
C ALA A 12 8.17 -13.26 14.11
N VAL A 13 7.25 -12.56 13.44
CA VAL A 13 7.46 -11.19 12.94
C VAL A 13 7.72 -10.22 14.10
N ARG A 14 6.87 -10.24 15.13
CA ARG A 14 6.98 -9.34 16.29
C ARG A 14 8.25 -9.60 17.11
N GLU A 15 8.63 -10.87 17.29
CA GLU A 15 9.87 -11.25 17.97
C GLU A 15 11.09 -10.69 17.23
N ARG A 16 11.15 -10.83 15.90
CA ARG A 16 12.24 -10.28 15.08
C ARG A 16 12.26 -8.75 15.09
N GLN A 17 11.10 -8.09 15.01
CA GLN A 17 11.01 -6.63 15.13
C GLN A 17 11.62 -6.13 16.45
N ARG A 18 11.38 -6.83 17.57
CA ARG A 18 11.93 -6.48 18.89
C ARG A 18 13.44 -6.73 19.00
N ALA A 19 13.98 -7.66 18.22
CA ALA A 19 15.41 -7.97 18.19
C ALA A 19 16.23 -6.97 17.35
N LEU A 20 15.58 -6.06 16.61
CA LEU A 20 16.28 -5.08 15.78
C LEU A 20 17.08 -4.07 16.64
N PRO A 21 18.25 -3.63 16.16
CA PRO A 21 18.99 -2.53 16.78
C PRO A 21 18.15 -1.27 16.94
N LYS A 22 18.42 -0.50 18.01
CA LYS A 22 17.78 0.79 18.24
C LYS A 22 17.98 1.71 17.04
N GLY A 23 16.91 2.39 16.61
CA GLY A 23 16.92 3.31 15.47
C GLY A 23 16.64 2.65 14.12
N ILE A 24 16.61 1.32 14.05
CA ILE A 24 16.17 0.60 12.86
C ILE A 24 14.66 0.32 12.97
N VAL A 25 13.91 0.68 11.92
CA VAL A 25 12.46 0.46 11.86
C VAL A 25 12.15 -0.53 10.75
N ALA A 26 11.55 -1.66 11.12
CA ALA A 26 10.90 -2.58 10.19
C ALA A 26 9.44 -2.19 10.03
N GLU A 27 9.08 -1.70 8.85
CA GLU A 27 7.71 -1.38 8.52
C GLU A 27 6.93 -2.68 8.23
N VAL A 28 6.00 -3.00 9.12
CA VAL A 28 5.19 -4.21 9.08
C VAL A 28 3.73 -3.83 9.23
N TRP A 29 2.91 -4.22 8.26
CA TRP A 29 1.48 -3.89 8.24
C TRP A 29 0.65 -5.12 8.56
N PRO A 30 -0.21 -5.08 9.60
CA PRO A 30 -1.15 -6.16 9.83
C PRO A 30 -2.16 -6.23 8.69
N ASP A 31 -2.49 -7.44 8.25
CA ASP A 31 -3.65 -7.64 7.39
C ASP A 31 -4.91 -7.23 8.16
N VAL A 32 -5.72 -6.35 7.57
CA VAL A 32 -6.86 -5.75 8.29
C VAL A 32 -8.03 -6.73 8.42
N PHE A 33 -8.06 -7.80 7.61
CA PHE A 33 -9.13 -8.80 7.59
C PHE A 33 -8.70 -10.15 8.16
N GLU A 34 -7.39 -10.39 8.30
CA GLU A 34 -6.83 -11.66 8.76
C GLU A 34 -5.91 -11.46 9.99
N PRO A 35 -6.46 -11.54 11.21
CA PRO A 35 -5.70 -11.36 12.44
C PRO A 35 -4.51 -12.32 12.53
N GLY A 36 -3.33 -11.78 12.87
CA GLY A 36 -2.08 -12.55 12.98
C GLY A 36 -1.26 -12.60 11.69
N THR A 37 -1.85 -12.22 10.55
CA THR A 37 -1.16 -12.11 9.26
C THR A 37 -0.58 -10.71 9.07
N PHE A 38 0.58 -10.65 8.43
CA PHE A 38 1.28 -9.40 8.14
C PHE A 38 1.76 -9.35 6.70
N TRP A 39 1.73 -8.14 6.14
CA TRP A 39 2.36 -7.79 4.88
C TRP A 39 3.62 -6.98 5.12
N ILE A 40 4.70 -7.34 4.42
CA ILE A 40 6.01 -6.70 4.54
C ILE A 40 6.67 -6.52 3.17
N SER A 41 7.46 -5.45 3.01
CA SER A 41 8.28 -5.23 1.81
C SER A 41 9.47 -6.17 1.77
N GLU A 42 10.10 -6.32 0.60
CA GLU A 42 11.35 -7.07 0.46
C GLU A 42 12.47 -6.54 1.37
N ALA A 43 12.59 -5.21 1.49
CA ALA A 43 13.56 -4.59 2.38
C ALA A 43 13.28 -4.96 3.86
N THR A 44 12.03 -4.87 4.31
CA THR A 44 11.64 -5.30 5.66
C THR A 44 11.89 -6.79 5.85
N LYS A 45 11.57 -7.64 4.86
CA LYS A 45 11.81 -9.08 4.96
C LYS A 45 13.29 -9.39 5.17
N ARG A 46 14.18 -8.82 4.35
CA ARG A 46 15.63 -9.01 4.50
C ARG A 46 16.13 -8.59 5.87
N LEU A 47 15.60 -7.50 6.40
CA LEU A 47 15.94 -7.00 7.73
C LEU A 47 15.50 -7.98 8.84
N LEU A 48 14.27 -8.48 8.78
CA LEU A 48 13.73 -9.41 9.76
C LEU A 48 14.39 -10.80 9.67
N ASP A 49 14.67 -11.27 8.46
CA ASP A 49 15.42 -12.51 8.23
C ASP A 49 16.86 -12.41 8.78
N GLY A 50 17.49 -11.24 8.73
CA GLY A 50 18.80 -11.01 9.33
C GLY A 50 18.80 -11.03 10.87
N ALA A 51 17.64 -10.88 11.50
CA ALA A 51 17.47 -10.87 12.95
C ALA A 51 17.09 -12.25 13.54
N GLY A 52 17.04 -13.31 12.73
CA GLY A 52 16.70 -14.65 13.20
C GLY A 52 16.65 -15.70 12.08
N ALA A 53 15.90 -16.79 12.28
CA ALA A 53 15.64 -17.73 11.19
C ALA A 53 14.79 -17.04 10.08
N PRO A 54 14.99 -17.36 8.80
CA PRO A 54 14.19 -16.77 7.73
C PRO A 54 12.69 -16.97 7.94
N LEU A 55 11.90 -15.91 7.71
CA LEU A 55 10.45 -15.99 7.73
C LEU A 55 9.94 -16.67 6.45
N THR A 56 9.07 -17.68 6.62
CA THR A 56 8.41 -18.38 5.50
C THR A 56 7.21 -17.56 5.03
N PRO A 57 7.20 -17.08 3.76
CA PRO A 57 6.05 -16.38 3.23
C PRO A 57 4.93 -17.35 2.83
N SER A 58 3.69 -17.01 3.14
CA SER A 58 2.49 -17.70 2.64
C SER A 58 2.07 -17.21 1.26
N ALA A 59 2.45 -15.98 0.89
CA ALA A 59 2.28 -15.44 -0.45
C ALA A 59 3.39 -14.45 -0.79
N VAL A 60 3.67 -14.30 -2.10
CA VAL A 60 4.62 -13.33 -2.64
C VAL A 60 3.97 -12.63 -3.83
N VAL A 61 3.91 -11.30 -3.78
CA VAL A 61 3.34 -10.46 -4.84
C VAL A 61 4.44 -9.56 -5.40
N GLU A 62 4.56 -9.49 -6.72
CA GLU A 62 5.43 -8.51 -7.36
C GLU A 62 4.85 -7.11 -7.21
N GLY A 63 5.63 -6.16 -6.71
CA GLY A 63 5.17 -4.80 -6.41
C GLY A 63 4.62 -4.07 -7.64
N SER A 64 5.16 -4.35 -8.83
CA SER A 64 4.67 -3.81 -10.11
C SER A 64 3.22 -4.21 -10.43
N ARG A 65 2.69 -5.28 -9.83
CA ARG A 65 1.29 -5.70 -9.97
C ARG A 65 0.32 -4.85 -9.15
N ILE A 66 0.82 -3.91 -8.35
CA ILE A 66 0.04 -2.99 -7.52
C ILE A 66 0.33 -1.56 -8.01
N PRO A 67 -0.43 -1.07 -9.00
CA PRO A 67 -0.20 0.25 -9.59
C PRO A 67 -0.51 1.37 -8.60
N ILE A 68 0.26 2.45 -8.69
CA ILE A 68 0.07 3.67 -7.91
C ILE A 68 -0.21 4.80 -8.90
N TYR A 69 -1.37 5.45 -8.75
CA TYR A 69 -1.69 6.66 -9.49
C TYR A 69 -1.34 7.91 -8.71
N PHE A 70 -0.95 8.91 -9.47
CA PHE A 70 -0.31 10.11 -9.02
C PHE A 70 -0.80 11.25 -9.91
N PRO A 71 -1.95 11.86 -9.59
CA PRO A 71 -2.50 12.91 -10.43
C PRO A 71 -1.56 14.12 -10.52
N GLU A 72 -1.77 14.95 -11.55
CA GLU A 72 -0.88 16.05 -11.93
C GLU A 72 -0.78 17.17 -10.88
N GLU A 73 -1.62 17.15 -9.85
CA GLU A 73 -1.64 18.21 -8.85
C GLU A 73 -0.33 18.31 -8.06
N ALA A 74 -0.05 19.52 -7.58
CA ALA A 74 1.16 19.83 -6.85
C ALA A 74 1.30 18.92 -5.61
N ARG A 75 2.31 18.06 -5.66
CA ARG A 75 2.76 17.20 -4.57
C ARG A 75 4.21 17.52 -4.24
N GLU A 76 4.56 17.48 -2.96
CA GLU A 76 5.95 17.59 -2.50
C GLU A 76 6.61 16.20 -2.56
N PRO A 77 7.44 15.87 -3.57
CA PRO A 77 7.90 14.48 -3.74
C PRO A 77 8.77 14.01 -2.57
N ALA A 78 9.48 14.94 -1.94
CA ALA A 78 10.34 14.65 -0.78
C ALA A 78 9.57 14.18 0.46
N SER A 79 8.27 14.53 0.59
CA SER A 79 7.43 14.16 1.72
C SER A 79 6.65 12.85 1.52
N LEU A 80 6.64 12.30 0.30
CA LEU A 80 5.90 11.09 -0.01
C LEU A 80 6.47 9.86 0.70
N PRO A 81 5.60 8.97 1.23
CA PRO A 81 6.02 7.64 1.65
C PRO A 81 6.62 6.86 0.47
N SER A 82 7.39 5.82 0.76
CA SER A 82 7.93 4.96 -0.29
C SER A 82 6.81 4.21 -1.03
N GLU A 83 7.02 3.90 -2.30
CA GLU A 83 6.08 3.06 -3.05
C GLU A 83 5.91 1.68 -2.42
N ASP A 84 6.98 1.11 -1.85
CA ASP A 84 6.90 -0.18 -1.17
C ASP A 84 5.98 -0.11 0.06
N SER A 85 6.06 0.96 0.86
CA SER A 85 5.16 1.19 1.99
C SER A 85 3.70 1.26 1.53
N LEU A 86 3.43 1.99 0.43
CA LEU A 86 2.10 2.08 -0.17
C LEU A 86 1.58 0.72 -0.63
N ARG A 87 2.39 -0.04 -1.39
CA ARG A 87 2.00 -1.36 -1.91
C ARG A 87 1.71 -2.35 -0.78
N VAL A 88 2.53 -2.33 0.28
CA VAL A 88 2.30 -3.16 1.46
C VAL A 88 0.99 -2.78 2.15
N ARG A 89 0.71 -1.48 2.32
CA ARG A 89 -0.53 -1.00 2.92
C ARG A 89 -1.76 -1.35 2.07
N VAL A 90 -1.65 -1.30 0.74
CA VAL A 90 -2.70 -1.70 -0.20
C VAL A 90 -3.03 -3.17 -0.04
N LEU A 91 -2.03 -4.05 -0.04
CA LEU A 91 -2.25 -5.48 0.15
C LEU A 91 -2.84 -5.81 1.52
N ALA A 92 -2.34 -5.15 2.58
CA ALA A 92 -2.91 -5.29 3.92
C ALA A 92 -4.39 -4.89 4.01
N GLY A 93 -4.86 -3.99 3.13
CA GLY A 93 -6.27 -3.59 3.00
C GLY A 93 -7.05 -4.36 1.93
N HIS A 94 -6.50 -5.47 1.42
CA HIS A 94 -7.01 -6.27 0.29
C HIS A 94 -7.30 -5.43 -0.96
N GLY A 95 -6.49 -4.41 -1.20
CA GLY A 95 -6.53 -3.59 -2.40
C GLY A 95 -5.70 -4.15 -3.55
N ILE A 96 -5.95 -3.64 -4.75
CA ILE A 96 -5.25 -3.95 -6.00
C ILE A 96 -4.47 -2.78 -6.59
N ALA A 97 -4.81 -1.56 -6.19
CA ALA A 97 -4.20 -0.33 -6.68
C ALA A 97 -4.42 0.78 -5.66
N VAL A 98 -3.78 1.93 -5.86
CA VAL A 98 -3.96 3.10 -5.00
C VAL A 98 -3.75 4.39 -5.79
N THR A 99 -4.50 5.43 -5.44
CA THR A 99 -4.23 6.79 -5.90
C THR A 99 -3.89 7.70 -4.73
N TRP A 100 -2.98 8.65 -4.97
CA TRP A 100 -2.87 9.82 -4.11
C TRP A 100 -4.14 10.68 -4.26
N TYR A 101 -4.67 11.18 -3.15
CA TYR A 101 -5.89 12.01 -3.15
C TYR A 101 -5.61 13.47 -2.77
N GLY A 102 -4.68 13.67 -1.82
CA GLY A 102 -4.30 15.02 -1.41
C GLY A 102 -3.52 15.09 -0.11
N THR A 103 -3.29 16.33 0.32
CA THR A 103 -2.87 16.71 1.68
C THR A 103 -3.74 17.86 2.16
N PRO A 104 -3.79 18.18 3.47
CA PRO A 104 -4.53 19.36 3.95
C PRO A 104 -4.15 20.66 3.26
N ARG A 105 -2.93 20.76 2.70
CA ARG A 105 -2.43 21.91 1.94
C ARG A 105 -2.76 21.85 0.45
N HIS A 106 -2.93 20.64 -0.10
CA HIS A 106 -3.09 20.39 -1.52
C HIS A 106 -4.20 19.35 -1.74
N ALA A 107 -5.45 19.76 -1.53
CA ALA A 107 -6.62 18.91 -1.73
C ALA A 107 -7.39 19.23 -3.02
N GLY A 108 -6.92 20.20 -3.83
CA GLY A 108 -7.55 20.58 -5.09
C GLY A 108 -8.99 21.09 -4.92
N GLY A 109 -9.31 21.70 -3.78
CA GLY A 109 -10.67 22.14 -3.45
C GLY A 109 -11.64 21.02 -3.03
N ARG A 110 -11.18 19.77 -2.98
CA ARG A 110 -11.99 18.63 -2.51
C ARG A 110 -11.86 18.48 -1.00
N PRO A 111 -12.94 18.12 -0.27
CA PRO A 111 -12.82 17.75 1.13
C PRO A 111 -11.96 16.49 1.25
N LEU A 112 -11.05 16.49 2.23
CA LEU A 112 -10.27 15.31 2.57
C LEU A 112 -11.11 14.39 3.46
N PRO A 113 -11.25 13.11 3.10
CA PRO A 113 -11.82 12.12 4.00
C PRO A 113 -11.00 12.01 5.29
N GLU A 114 -11.69 11.74 6.40
CA GLU A 114 -11.09 11.40 7.69
C GLU A 114 -11.31 9.91 7.95
N PRO A 115 -10.31 9.05 7.68
CA PRO A 115 -10.41 7.62 7.95
C PRO A 115 -10.57 7.36 9.44
N THR A 116 -11.53 6.52 9.79
CA THR A 116 -11.87 6.12 11.17
C THR A 116 -11.51 4.67 11.47
N SER A 117 -11.31 3.85 10.42
CA SER A 117 -11.01 2.43 10.52
C SER A 117 -9.82 2.04 9.63
N PRO A 118 -8.99 1.05 10.03
CA PRO A 118 -8.01 0.44 9.13
C PRO A 118 -8.62 -0.19 7.87
N GLU A 119 -9.89 -0.57 7.92
CA GLU A 119 -10.65 -1.11 6.78
C GLU A 119 -11.14 -0.01 5.82
N ASP A 120 -11.06 1.26 6.21
CA ASP A 120 -11.45 2.35 5.31
C ASP A 120 -10.57 2.34 4.07
N ALA A 121 -11.20 2.56 2.93
CA ALA A 121 -10.48 2.58 1.67
C ALA A 121 -9.64 3.85 1.51
N PHE A 122 -10.04 4.94 2.19
CA PHE A 122 -9.16 6.07 2.43
C PHE A 122 -8.25 5.79 3.62
N PHE A 123 -6.99 6.16 3.53
CA PHE A 123 -6.05 6.08 4.64
C PHE A 123 -5.02 7.19 4.58
N THR A 124 -4.45 7.52 5.73
CA THR A 124 -3.34 8.46 5.83
C THR A 124 -2.03 7.68 5.93
N LEU A 125 -1.02 8.12 5.18
CA LEU A 125 0.32 7.59 5.27
C LEU A 125 1.35 8.73 5.30
N ILE A 126 2.32 8.59 6.19
CA ILE A 126 3.35 9.60 6.48
C ILE A 126 4.70 8.97 6.19
N LYS A 127 5.56 9.69 5.47
CA LYS A 127 6.96 9.31 5.37
C LYS A 127 7.62 9.49 6.73
N MET A 128 8.31 8.47 7.24
CA MET A 128 9.06 8.59 8.49
C MET A 128 10.00 9.81 8.47
N GLY A 129 9.87 10.67 9.49
CA GLY A 129 10.62 11.92 9.60
C GLY A 129 10.01 13.12 8.85
N SER A 130 8.92 12.94 8.09
CA SER A 130 8.18 14.04 7.48
C SER A 130 7.04 14.51 8.37
N ARG A 131 6.57 15.74 8.14
CA ARG A 131 5.37 16.33 8.78
C ARG A 131 4.13 16.25 7.89
N GLY A 132 4.24 15.63 6.72
CA GLY A 132 3.21 15.62 5.69
C GLY A 132 2.29 14.41 5.81
N ASN A 133 1.03 14.63 6.15
CA ASN A 133 -0.01 13.61 6.09
C ASN A 133 -0.57 13.55 4.67
N HIS A 134 -0.26 12.46 3.96
CA HIS A 134 -0.82 12.22 2.63
C HIS A 134 -2.04 11.32 2.76
N VAL A 135 -3.15 11.75 2.16
CA VAL A 135 -4.37 10.97 2.04
C VAL A 135 -4.31 10.17 0.74
N TRP A 136 -4.57 8.89 0.87
CA TRP A 136 -4.54 7.90 -0.21
C TRP A 136 -5.88 7.20 -0.28
N ARG A 137 -6.23 6.73 -1.48
CA ARG A 137 -7.39 5.87 -1.70
C ARG A 137 -6.92 4.57 -2.34
N LEU A 138 -6.96 3.46 -1.62
CA LEU A 138 -6.75 2.13 -2.21
C LEU A 138 -8.01 1.72 -2.98
N PHE A 139 -7.91 0.83 -3.96
CA PHE A 139 -9.06 0.26 -4.67
C PHE A 139 -9.05 -1.25 -4.48
N ARG A 140 -10.19 -1.88 -4.20
CA ARG A 140 -10.33 -3.33 -4.04
C ARG A 140 -10.75 -4.03 -5.32
N THR A 141 -11.43 -3.31 -6.21
CA THR A 141 -11.78 -3.79 -7.54
C THR A 141 -11.42 -2.79 -8.62
N ARG A 142 -11.27 -3.28 -9.86
CA ARG A 142 -11.04 -2.42 -11.00
C ARG A 142 -12.23 -1.49 -11.25
N ASP A 143 -13.46 -2.01 -11.15
CA ASP A 143 -14.66 -1.22 -11.37
C ASP A 143 -14.78 -0.06 -10.37
N GLU A 144 -14.41 -0.30 -9.10
CA GLU A 144 -14.31 0.75 -8.09
C GLU A 144 -13.29 1.83 -8.47
N ALA A 145 -12.13 1.43 -8.99
CA ALA A 145 -11.13 2.39 -9.47
C ALA A 145 -11.66 3.22 -10.64
N VAL A 146 -12.28 2.58 -11.65
CA VAL A 146 -12.83 3.27 -12.82
C VAL A 146 -13.91 4.28 -12.42
N GLU A 147 -14.86 3.87 -11.58
CA GLU A 147 -15.94 4.75 -11.11
C GLU A 147 -15.40 5.92 -10.30
N PHE A 148 -14.48 5.65 -9.37
CA PHE A 148 -13.90 6.68 -8.52
C PHE A 148 -13.09 7.70 -9.34
N MET A 149 -12.22 7.23 -10.24
CA MET A 149 -11.36 8.10 -11.02
C MET A 149 -12.17 9.01 -11.95
N ALA A 150 -13.21 8.47 -12.61
CA ALA A 150 -14.11 9.26 -13.45
C ALA A 150 -14.87 10.34 -12.66
N ARG A 151 -15.25 10.06 -11.41
CA ARG A 151 -15.99 11.00 -10.55
C ARG A 151 -15.07 12.04 -9.90
N SER A 152 -13.91 11.63 -9.40
CA SER A 152 -13.03 12.48 -8.59
C SER A 152 -12.03 13.29 -9.41
N PHE A 153 -11.68 12.81 -10.61
CA PHE A 153 -10.74 13.45 -11.54
C PHE A 153 -11.35 13.56 -12.96
N PRO A 154 -12.51 14.21 -13.13
CA PRO A 154 -13.26 14.18 -14.39
C PRO A 154 -12.55 14.87 -15.57
N GLN A 155 -11.59 15.76 -15.31
CA GLN A 155 -10.80 16.46 -16.32
C GLN A 155 -9.47 15.76 -16.63
N ASP A 156 -9.17 14.67 -15.92
CA ASP A 156 -7.92 13.92 -16.03
C ASP A 156 -8.16 12.66 -16.87
N ALA A 157 -7.85 12.74 -18.17
CA ALA A 157 -8.00 11.60 -19.06
C ALA A 157 -7.00 10.47 -18.74
N GLU A 158 -5.86 10.79 -18.15
CA GLU A 158 -4.86 9.81 -17.72
C GLU A 158 -5.35 9.00 -16.52
N ALA A 159 -6.03 9.63 -15.56
CA ALA A 159 -6.66 8.98 -14.42
C ALA A 159 -7.62 7.86 -14.84
N ARG A 160 -8.46 8.16 -15.85
CA ARG A 160 -9.39 7.18 -16.42
C ARG A 160 -8.66 6.05 -17.13
N THR A 161 -7.72 6.40 -18.02
CA THR A 161 -6.94 5.42 -18.79
C THR A 161 -6.16 4.49 -17.86
N TRP A 162 -5.58 5.02 -16.80
CA TRP A 162 -4.88 4.28 -15.76
C TRP A 162 -5.80 3.25 -15.09
N ALA A 163 -6.99 3.66 -14.65
CA ALA A 163 -7.94 2.77 -13.97
C ALA A 163 -8.46 1.65 -14.89
N GLU A 164 -8.74 1.97 -16.15
CA GLU A 164 -9.16 0.99 -17.16
C GLU A 164 -8.03 0.00 -17.51
N SER A 165 -6.77 0.41 -17.35
CA SER A 165 -5.59 -0.43 -17.63
C SER A 165 -5.22 -1.43 -16.53
N LEU A 166 -5.90 -1.41 -15.38
CA LEU A 166 -5.61 -2.34 -14.27
C LEU A 166 -5.81 -3.80 -14.72
N VAL A 167 -4.73 -4.58 -14.63
CA VAL A 167 -4.67 -5.96 -15.13
C VAL A 167 -5.51 -6.91 -14.27
N VAL A 168 -5.49 -6.72 -12.95
CA VAL A 168 -6.27 -7.53 -12.01
C VAL A 168 -7.61 -6.87 -11.73
N ALA A 169 -8.67 -7.68 -11.65
CA ALA A 169 -10.01 -7.19 -11.33
C ALA A 169 -10.24 -7.09 -9.82
N ARG A 170 -9.52 -7.90 -9.02
CA ARG A 170 -9.69 -8.05 -7.56
C ARG A 170 -8.48 -8.68 -6.88
N TYR A 171 -8.44 -8.57 -5.56
CA TYR A 171 -7.32 -9.01 -4.71
C TYR A 171 -6.92 -10.49 -4.86
N SER A 172 -7.86 -11.42 -4.98
CA SER A 172 -7.54 -12.86 -5.09
C SER A 172 -6.69 -13.21 -6.33
N GLU A 173 -6.75 -12.39 -7.37
CA GLU A 173 -5.95 -12.55 -8.59
C GLU A 173 -4.48 -12.14 -8.37
N LEU A 174 -4.20 -11.26 -7.39
CA LEU A 174 -2.84 -10.94 -6.97
C LEU A 174 -2.17 -12.09 -6.19
N LEU A 175 -2.96 -12.83 -5.42
CA LEU A 175 -2.47 -13.95 -4.61
C LEU A 175 -2.31 -15.25 -5.39
N SER A 176 -2.95 -15.34 -6.56
CA SER A 176 -2.78 -16.47 -7.45
C SER A 176 -1.36 -16.46 -8.02
N PRO A 177 -0.60 -17.57 -7.93
CA PRO A 177 0.69 -17.65 -8.59
C PRO A 177 0.46 -17.41 -10.08
N GLY A 178 1.04 -16.33 -10.61
CA GLY A 178 1.03 -16.10 -12.03
C GLY A 178 1.76 -17.26 -12.68
N SER A 179 1.06 -18.03 -13.51
CA SER A 179 1.70 -18.95 -14.45
C SER A 179 2.66 -18.12 -15.29
N VAL A 180 3.95 -18.24 -15.00
CA VAL A 180 5.02 -17.87 -15.93
C VAL A 180 5.22 -19.06 -16.86
#